data_AF-A0A0U3AJJ0-F1
#
_entry.id   AF-A0A0U3AJJ0-F1
#
_cell.length_a   1.000
_cell.length_b   1.000
_cell.length_c   1.000
_cell.angle_alpha   90.00
_cell.angle_beta   90.00
_cell.angle_gamma   90.00
#
_symmetry.space_group_name_H-M   'P 1'
#
loop_
_entity.id
_entity.type
_entity.pdbx_description
1 polymer ?
#
loop_
_entity_poly.entity_id
_entity_poly.type
_entity_poly.pdbx_seq_one_letter_code
_entity_poly.pdbx_strand_id
1 'polypeptide(L)'
;VDDLKSLAAVWLDEHSQELQRTGKQVMHLFVHLLFGMVIGALLSLHEGPPINRMRPLAAALTERAIHFGDAFRKIVFAQVRISALNTIFTGIQLILPLFGVHLPLAKTLIALTFLTGLLPVIGNLISNTVITIVGLSISIYVAASALVFLVIIHKLEYFLNAKIVGSRINARAWELLLAMIVMEAAFGIAGLIAAPIYYAYIKNELSNARLI
;
A
#
# COMPACT_ATOMS: atom_id res chain seq x y z
N VAL A 1 -23.08 19.28 -12.68
CA VAL A 1 -21.74 18.68 -12.91
C VAL A 1 -20.74 19.76 -13.28
N ASP A 2 -21.09 20.72 -14.13
CA ASP A 2 -20.13 21.73 -14.60
C ASP A 2 -19.74 22.78 -13.55
N ASP A 3 -20.64 23.19 -12.66
CA ASP A 3 -20.27 24.05 -11.50
C ASP A 3 -19.30 23.36 -10.54
N LEU A 4 -19.42 22.03 -10.38
CA LEU A 4 -18.51 21.26 -9.54
C LEU A 4 -17.11 21.18 -10.18
N LYS A 5 -17.05 21.11 -11.52
CA LYS A 5 -15.78 21.11 -12.27
C LYS A 5 -15.08 22.47 -12.17
N SER A 6 -15.81 23.58 -12.23
CA SER A 6 -15.21 24.92 -12.11
C SER A 6 -14.68 25.18 -10.71
N LEU A 7 -15.43 24.81 -9.66
CA LEU A 7 -14.96 24.85 -8.27
C LEU A 7 -13.73 23.97 -8.04
N ALA A 8 -13.73 22.74 -8.57
CA ALA A 8 -12.58 21.84 -8.47
C ALA A 8 -11.35 22.38 -9.22
N ALA A 9 -11.54 23.01 -10.38
CA ALA A 9 -10.45 23.58 -11.16
C ALA A 9 -9.78 24.76 -10.43
N VAL A 10 -10.58 25.65 -9.83
CA VAL A 10 -10.06 26.77 -9.02
C VAL A 10 -9.31 26.25 -7.80
N TRP A 11 -9.89 25.29 -7.07
CA TRP A 11 -9.23 24.70 -5.90
C TRP A 11 -7.91 23.99 -6.25
N LEU A 12 -7.88 23.27 -7.38
CA LEU A 12 -6.66 22.61 -7.87
C LEU A 12 -5.58 23.61 -8.27
N ASP A 13 -5.95 24.74 -8.86
CA ASP A 13 -5.00 25.79 -9.22
C ASP A 13 -4.40 26.43 -7.95
N GLU A 14 -5.25 26.76 -6.97
CA GLU A 14 -4.85 27.30 -5.67
C GLU A 14 -3.92 26.35 -4.88
N HIS A 15 -4.18 25.03 -4.94
CA HIS A 15 -3.40 24.03 -4.20
C HIS A 15 -2.35 23.30 -5.07
N SER A 16 -2.12 23.74 -6.30
CA SER A 16 -1.26 23.07 -7.29
C SER A 16 0.17 22.84 -6.79
N GLN A 17 0.76 23.82 -6.12
CA GLN A 17 2.11 23.74 -5.58
C GLN A 17 2.22 22.70 -4.44
N GLU A 18 1.20 22.64 -3.58
CA GLU A 18 1.15 21.66 -2.49
C GLU A 18 0.94 20.25 -3.04
N LEU A 19 0.02 20.10 -4.01
CA LEU A 19 -0.23 18.85 -4.71
C LEU A 19 1.04 18.34 -5.41
N GLN A 20 1.82 19.23 -6.02
CA GLN A 20 3.08 18.87 -6.68
C GLN A 20 4.13 18.39 -5.67
N ARG A 21 4.25 19.05 -4.51
CA ARG A 21 5.17 18.64 -3.44
C ARG A 21 4.80 17.26 -2.88
N THR A 22 3.54 17.07 -2.51
CA THR A 22 3.03 15.80 -1.97
C THR A 22 3.13 14.68 -3.01
N GLY A 23 2.76 14.95 -4.27
CA GLY A 23 2.91 14.00 -5.37
C GLY A 23 4.36 13.58 -5.60
N LYS A 24 5.30 14.52 -5.54
CA LYS A 24 6.74 14.23 -5.65
C LYS A 24 7.23 13.35 -4.51
N GLN A 25 6.79 13.58 -3.27
CA GLN A 25 7.15 12.74 -2.13
C GLN A 25 6.62 11.30 -2.29
N VAL A 26 5.35 11.14 -2.67
CA VAL A 26 4.75 9.82 -2.92
C VAL A 26 5.48 9.08 -4.04
N MET A 27 5.85 9.79 -5.12
CA MET A 27 6.62 9.21 -6.22
C MET A 27 8.01 8.76 -5.77
N HIS A 28 8.73 9.59 -5.00
CA HIS A 28 10.03 9.19 -4.46
C HIS A 28 9.92 7.97 -3.54
N LEU A 29 8.90 7.91 -2.68
CA LEU A 29 8.63 6.75 -1.83
C LEU A 29 8.35 5.49 -2.65
N PHE A 30 7.53 5.60 -3.70
CA PHE A 30 7.26 4.49 -4.62
C PHE A 30 8.55 3.95 -5.24
N VAL A 31 9.41 4.84 -5.75
CA VAL A 31 10.70 4.46 -6.33
C VAL A 31 11.61 3.79 -5.30
N HIS A 32 11.67 4.30 -4.06
CA HIS A 32 12.44 3.66 -2.99
C HIS A 32 11.90 2.26 -2.64
N LEU A 33 10.59 2.07 -2.63
CA LEU A 33 9.99 0.74 -2.43
C LEU A 33 10.36 -0.22 -3.55
N LEU A 34 10.35 0.23 -4.81
CA LEU A 34 10.81 -0.58 -5.95
C LEU A 34 12.29 -0.98 -5.79
N PHE A 35 13.17 -0.02 -5.46
CA PHE A 35 14.58 -0.32 -5.19
C PHE A 35 14.75 -1.27 -4.01
N GLY A 36 13.98 -1.10 -2.94
CA GLY A 36 13.97 -2.00 -1.78
C GLY A 36 13.58 -3.44 -2.17
N MET A 37 12.59 -3.60 -3.06
CA MET A 37 12.23 -4.92 -3.61
C MET A 37 13.34 -5.53 -4.46
N VAL A 38 13.98 -4.74 -5.33
CA VAL A 38 15.11 -5.21 -6.15
C VAL A 38 16.29 -5.62 -5.27
N ILE A 39 16.68 -4.78 -4.32
CA ILE A 39 17.77 -5.07 -3.37
C ILE A 39 17.44 -6.31 -2.54
N GLY A 40 16.21 -6.43 -2.01
CA GLY A 40 15.77 -7.60 -1.27
C GLY A 40 15.78 -8.89 -2.09
N ALA A 41 15.41 -8.81 -3.37
CA ALA A 41 15.51 -9.95 -4.29
C ALA A 41 16.96 -10.35 -4.57
N LEU A 42 17.84 -9.37 -4.84
CA LEU A 42 19.27 -9.61 -5.05
C LEU A 42 19.95 -10.20 -3.81
N LEU A 43 19.63 -9.69 -2.61
CA LEU A 43 20.13 -10.25 -1.35
C LEU A 43 19.63 -11.67 -1.11
N SER A 44 18.38 -11.98 -1.48
CA SER A 44 17.83 -13.34 -1.36
C SER A 44 18.50 -14.34 -2.30
N LEU A 45 19.15 -13.88 -3.37
CA LEU A 45 19.90 -14.71 -4.33
C LEU A 45 21.40 -14.76 -3.98
N HIS A 46 21.86 -13.91 -3.06
CA HIS A 46 23.25 -13.85 -2.67
C HIS A 46 23.52 -14.82 -1.51
N GLU A 47 24.15 -15.95 -1.80
CA GLU A 47 24.70 -16.85 -0.79
C GLU A 47 25.99 -16.25 -0.20
N GLY A 48 25.82 -15.38 0.80
CA GLY A 48 26.96 -14.83 1.55
C GLY A 48 27.71 -15.90 2.35
N PRO A 49 28.97 -15.63 2.76
CA PRO A 49 29.73 -16.55 3.60
C PRO A 49 28.95 -16.88 4.89
N PRO A 50 29.01 -18.12 5.39
CA PRO A 50 28.23 -18.53 6.56
C PRO A 50 28.56 -17.63 7.75
N ILE A 51 27.50 -17.15 8.44
CA ILE A 51 27.55 -16.22 9.58
C ILE A 51 28.63 -16.63 10.61
N ASN A 52 28.83 -17.94 10.77
CA ASN A 52 29.80 -18.52 11.70
C ASN A 52 31.29 -18.23 11.39
N ARG A 53 31.60 -17.67 10.22
CA ARG A 53 32.95 -17.23 9.83
C ARG A 53 33.16 -15.71 9.94
N MET A 54 32.12 -14.97 10.33
CA MET A 54 32.16 -13.51 10.43
C MET A 54 32.65 -13.05 11.80
N ARG A 55 33.25 -11.85 11.87
CA ARG A 55 33.55 -11.19 13.14
C ARG A 55 32.24 -10.87 13.90
N PRO A 56 32.24 -10.80 15.25
CA PRO A 56 31.01 -10.69 16.04
C PRO A 56 30.07 -9.54 15.60
N LEU A 57 30.61 -8.36 15.32
CA LEU A 57 29.81 -7.23 14.83
C LEU A 57 29.22 -7.50 13.44
N ALA A 58 30.02 -8.07 12.54
CA ALA A 58 29.57 -8.40 11.19
C ALA A 58 28.47 -9.46 11.23
N ALA A 59 28.63 -10.51 12.04
CA ALA A 59 27.62 -11.54 12.25
C ALA A 59 26.29 -10.93 12.75
N ALA A 60 26.34 -10.08 13.78
CA ALA A 60 25.16 -9.46 14.36
C ALA A 60 24.44 -8.50 13.38
N LEU A 61 25.19 -7.73 12.59
CA LEU A 61 24.61 -6.85 11.56
C LEU A 61 23.97 -7.65 10.42
N THR A 62 24.63 -8.74 9.99
CA THR A 62 24.10 -9.63 8.95
C THR A 62 22.82 -10.31 9.40
N GLU A 63 22.75 -10.81 10.63
CA GLU A 63 21.55 -11.43 11.20
C GLU A 63 20.35 -10.45 11.20
N ARG A 64 20.55 -9.22 11.70
CA ARG A 64 19.53 -8.18 11.71
C ARG A 64 19.07 -7.79 10.30
N ALA A 65 20.00 -7.69 9.35
CA ALA A 65 19.68 -7.41 7.96
C ALA A 65 18.83 -8.52 7.33
N ILE A 66 19.11 -9.79 7.65
CA ILE A 66 18.30 -10.94 7.21
C ILE A 66 16.90 -10.86 7.80
N HIS A 67 16.77 -10.65 9.12
CA HIS A 67 15.47 -10.53 9.78
C HIS A 67 14.64 -9.37 9.22
N PHE A 68 15.26 -8.21 8.96
CA PHE A 68 14.60 -7.08 8.33
C PHE A 68 14.16 -7.42 6.89
N GLY A 69 15.03 -8.06 6.11
CA GLY A 69 14.72 -8.52 4.76
C GLY A 69 13.54 -9.49 4.71
N ASP A 70 13.46 -10.42 5.67
CA ASP A 70 12.33 -11.35 5.79
C ASP A 70 11.03 -10.65 6.16
N ALA A 71 11.07 -9.71 7.12
CA ALA A 71 9.91 -8.89 7.46
C ALA A 71 9.43 -8.09 6.24
N PHE A 72 10.34 -7.43 5.54
CA PHE A 72 10.07 -6.69 4.32
C PHE A 72 9.42 -7.57 3.24
N ARG A 73 10.00 -8.73 2.93
CA ARG A 73 9.46 -9.68 1.94
C ARG A 73 8.06 -10.15 2.33
N LYS A 74 7.83 -10.51 3.60
CA LYS A 74 6.51 -10.94 4.07
C LYS A 74 5.44 -9.87 3.84
N ILE A 75 5.75 -8.61 4.17
CA ILE A 75 4.84 -7.47 3.98
C ILE A 75 4.62 -7.18 2.49
N VAL A 76 5.68 -7.10 1.69
CA VAL A 76 5.56 -6.84 0.23
C VAL A 76 4.72 -7.92 -0.45
N PHE A 77 4.96 -9.20 -0.18
CA PHE A 77 4.15 -10.27 -0.77
C PHE A 77 2.69 -10.24 -0.31
N ALA A 78 2.43 -9.82 0.94
CA ALA A 78 1.07 -9.57 1.38
C ALA A 78 0.45 -8.41 0.59
N GLN A 79 1.17 -7.31 0.40
CA GLN A 79 0.70 -6.14 -0.34
C GLN A 79 0.42 -6.45 -1.82
N VAL A 80 1.27 -7.21 -2.48
CA VAL A 80 1.04 -7.66 -3.87
C VAL A 80 -0.25 -8.49 -3.98
N ARG A 81 -0.50 -9.39 -3.02
CA ARG A 81 -1.74 -10.19 -2.98
C ARG A 81 -2.97 -9.31 -2.74
N ILE A 82 -2.87 -8.35 -1.82
CA ILE A 82 -3.96 -7.41 -1.53
C ILE A 82 -4.26 -6.55 -2.76
N SER A 83 -3.24 -5.96 -3.38
CA SER A 83 -3.39 -5.16 -4.61
C SER A 83 -4.01 -5.97 -5.75
N ALA A 84 -3.60 -7.22 -5.92
CA ALA A 84 -4.19 -8.11 -6.92
C ALA A 84 -5.68 -8.38 -6.64
N LEU A 85 -6.07 -8.64 -5.38
CA LEU A 85 -7.47 -8.83 -5.01
C LEU A 85 -8.30 -7.56 -5.27
N ASN A 86 -7.78 -6.39 -4.89
CA ASN A 86 -8.44 -5.11 -5.17
C ASN A 86 -8.60 -4.86 -6.66
N THR A 87 -7.57 -5.20 -7.45
CA THR A 87 -7.61 -5.09 -8.91
C THR A 87 -8.66 -6.02 -9.51
N ILE A 88 -8.78 -7.25 -9.00
CA ILE A 88 -9.80 -8.20 -9.44
C ILE A 88 -11.21 -7.68 -9.11
N PHE A 89 -11.45 -7.25 -7.87
CA PHE A 89 -12.75 -6.72 -7.48
C PHE A 89 -13.13 -5.46 -8.25
N THR A 90 -12.17 -4.56 -8.46
CA THR A 90 -12.35 -3.35 -9.27
C THR A 90 -12.61 -3.72 -10.74
N GLY A 91 -11.89 -4.70 -11.27
CA GLY A 91 -12.09 -5.22 -12.62
C GLY A 91 -13.48 -5.82 -12.80
N ILE A 92 -13.97 -6.60 -11.84
CA ILE A 92 -15.33 -7.14 -11.85
C ILE A 92 -16.35 -6.01 -11.92
N GLN A 93 -16.22 -4.98 -11.10
CA GLN A 93 -17.13 -3.83 -11.10
C GLN A 93 -17.12 -3.06 -12.43
N LEU A 94 -15.94 -2.86 -13.01
CA LEU A 94 -15.77 -2.07 -14.22
C LEU A 94 -16.17 -2.83 -15.49
N ILE A 95 -16.03 -4.16 -15.49
CA ILE A 95 -16.29 -5.03 -16.65
C ILE A 95 -17.72 -5.59 -16.62
N LEU A 96 -18.27 -5.85 -15.43
CA LEU A 96 -19.64 -6.35 -15.24
C LEU A 96 -20.50 -5.23 -14.62
N PRO A 97 -20.90 -4.22 -15.41
CA PRO A 97 -21.60 -3.08 -14.87
C PRO A 97 -22.97 -3.51 -14.33
N LEU A 98 -23.15 -3.47 -13.01
CA LEU A 98 -24.43 -3.78 -12.35
C LEU A 98 -25.61 -2.93 -12.87
N PHE A 99 -25.34 -1.81 -13.55
CA PHE A 99 -26.33 -0.88 -14.10
C PHE A 99 -26.21 -0.67 -15.61
N GLY A 100 -25.48 -1.51 -16.34
CA GLY A 100 -25.31 -1.40 -17.80
C GLY A 100 -24.47 -0.20 -18.29
N VAL A 101 -23.90 0.60 -17.37
CA VAL A 101 -23.05 1.76 -17.70
C VAL A 101 -21.59 1.37 -17.69
N HIS A 102 -20.92 1.57 -18.83
CA HIS A 102 -19.49 1.30 -18.98
C HIS A 102 -18.68 2.55 -18.60
N LEU A 103 -17.74 2.40 -17.68
CA LEU A 103 -16.79 3.47 -17.37
C LEU A 103 -15.72 3.55 -18.47
N PRO A 104 -15.43 4.76 -19.00
CA PRO A 104 -14.36 4.93 -19.96
C PRO A 104 -13.04 4.60 -19.28
N LEU A 105 -12.05 4.16 -20.07
CA LEU A 105 -10.72 3.83 -19.57
C LEU A 105 -10.70 2.72 -18.50
N ALA A 106 -11.71 1.84 -18.46
CA ALA A 106 -11.78 0.73 -17.50
C ALA A 106 -10.46 -0.06 -17.38
N LYS A 107 -9.83 -0.41 -18.50
CA LYS A 107 -8.53 -1.12 -18.51
C LYS A 107 -7.41 -0.29 -17.85
N THR A 108 -7.39 1.02 -18.09
CA THR A 108 -6.43 1.94 -17.48
C THR A 108 -6.69 2.08 -15.98
N LEU A 109 -7.95 2.16 -15.56
CA LEU A 109 -8.33 2.23 -14.14
C LEU A 109 -7.97 0.95 -13.38
N ILE A 110 -8.13 -0.21 -14.02
CA ILE A 110 -7.69 -1.50 -13.46
C ILE A 110 -6.16 -1.52 -13.29
N ALA A 111 -5.41 -1.12 -14.33
CA ALA A 111 -3.96 -1.04 -14.24
C ALA A 111 -3.48 -0.03 -13.17
N LEU A 112 -4.14 1.13 -13.10
CA LEU A 112 -3.90 2.14 -12.08
C LEU A 112 -4.18 1.59 -10.68
N THR A 113 -5.28 0.87 -10.49
CA THR A 113 -5.64 0.25 -9.20
C THR A 113 -4.55 -0.71 -8.75
N PHE A 114 -4.04 -1.54 -9.66
CA PHE A 114 -2.95 -2.46 -9.33
C PHE A 114 -1.68 -1.71 -8.93
N LEU A 115 -1.27 -0.73 -9.73
CA LEU A 115 -0.01 -0.02 -9.52
C LEU A 115 -0.04 0.83 -8.25
N THR A 116 -1.12 1.59 -8.06
CA THR A 116 -1.33 2.42 -6.87
C THR A 116 -1.57 1.55 -5.65
N GLY A 117 -2.27 0.41 -5.77
CA GLY A 117 -2.50 -0.53 -4.67
C GLY A 117 -1.24 -1.16 -4.08
N LEU A 118 -0.08 -1.04 -4.74
CA LEU A 118 1.21 -1.42 -4.15
C LEU A 118 1.70 -0.41 -3.10
N LEU A 119 1.18 0.82 -3.09
CA LEU A 119 1.42 1.82 -2.06
C LEU A 119 0.52 1.54 -0.86
N PRO A 120 1.08 1.18 0.31
CA PRO A 120 0.29 0.90 1.50
C PRO A 120 -0.56 2.11 1.89
N VAL A 121 -1.84 1.85 2.23
CA VAL A 121 -2.85 2.83 2.64
C VAL A 121 -3.27 3.81 1.54
N ILE A 122 -2.32 4.57 1.00
CA ILE A 122 -2.54 5.68 0.06
C ILE A 122 -3.02 5.18 -1.31
N GLY A 123 -2.58 3.99 -1.73
CA GLY A 123 -2.92 3.42 -3.03
C GLY A 123 -4.42 3.39 -3.32
N ASN A 124 -5.19 2.91 -2.34
CA ASN A 124 -6.64 2.83 -2.44
C ASN A 124 -7.28 4.21 -2.47
N LEU A 125 -6.77 5.18 -1.70
CA LEU A 125 -7.28 6.55 -1.75
C LEU A 125 -7.12 7.14 -3.15
N ILE A 126 -5.95 6.96 -3.76
CA ILE A 126 -5.69 7.42 -5.13
C ILE A 126 -6.64 6.73 -6.11
N SER A 127 -6.68 5.39 -6.11
CA SER A 127 -7.51 4.64 -7.06
C SER A 127 -8.99 4.98 -6.93
N ASN A 128 -9.52 4.95 -5.70
CA ASN A 128 -10.93 5.23 -5.42
C ASN A 128 -11.32 6.66 -5.83
N THR A 129 -10.43 7.63 -5.61
CA THR A 129 -10.64 9.02 -6.02
C THR A 129 -10.72 9.12 -7.54
N VAL A 130 -9.77 8.52 -8.26
CA VAL A 130 -9.77 8.57 -9.73
C VAL A 130 -11.01 7.87 -10.31
N ILE A 131 -11.39 6.69 -9.80
CA ILE A 131 -12.59 5.97 -10.23
C ILE A 131 -13.85 6.81 -9.98
N THR A 132 -13.93 7.48 -8.83
CA THR A 132 -15.08 8.35 -8.50
C THR A 132 -15.15 9.56 -9.43
N ILE A 133 -14.02 10.22 -9.71
CA ILE A 133 -13.95 11.36 -10.65
C ILE A 133 -14.37 10.93 -12.06
N VAL A 134 -13.90 9.77 -12.52
CA VAL A 134 -14.29 9.23 -13.83
C VAL A 134 -15.78 8.86 -13.85
N GLY A 135 -16.34 8.35 -12.75
CA GLY A 135 -17.78 8.14 -12.59
C GLY A 135 -18.59 9.43 -12.63
N LEU A 136 -18.11 10.49 -11.95
CA LEU A 136 -18.76 11.82 -11.94
C LEU A 136 -18.81 12.45 -13.32
N SER A 137 -17.83 12.13 -14.18
CA SER A 137 -17.78 12.58 -15.57
C SER A 137 -18.90 11.98 -16.42
N ILE A 138 -19.50 10.87 -16.00
CA ILE A 138 -20.66 10.24 -16.65
C ILE A 138 -21.96 10.72 -15.99
N SER A 139 -22.09 10.51 -14.68
CA SER A 139 -23.29 10.87 -13.90
C SER A 139 -23.03 10.76 -12.40
N ILE A 140 -23.72 11.59 -11.61
CA ILE A 140 -23.68 11.53 -10.15
C ILE A 140 -24.11 10.15 -9.61
N TYR A 141 -25.06 9.47 -10.28
CA TYR A 141 -25.52 8.14 -9.88
C TYR A 141 -24.44 7.07 -10.13
N VAL A 142 -23.65 7.23 -11.19
CA VAL A 142 -22.53 6.31 -11.50
C VAL A 142 -21.40 6.51 -10.49
N ALA A 143 -21.08 7.77 -10.15
CA ALA A 143 -20.12 8.07 -9.09
C ALA A 143 -20.56 7.51 -7.73
N ALA A 144 -21.83 7.72 -7.36
CA ALA A 144 -22.36 7.24 -6.09
C ALA A 144 -22.34 5.70 -6.01
N SER A 145 -22.74 5.01 -7.07
CA SER A 145 -22.69 3.54 -7.11
C SER A 145 -21.26 3.00 -7.08
N ALA A 146 -20.32 3.63 -7.80
CA ALA A 146 -18.90 3.31 -7.72
C ALA A 146 -18.36 3.52 -6.30
N LEU A 147 -18.72 4.62 -5.65
CA LEU A 147 -18.25 4.95 -4.29
C LEU A 147 -18.79 3.97 -3.25
N VAL A 148 -20.07 3.59 -3.34
CA VAL A 148 -20.66 2.54 -2.49
C VAL A 148 -19.93 1.21 -2.67
N PHE A 149 -19.69 0.80 -3.92
CA PHE A 149 -18.95 -0.42 -4.21
C PHE A 149 -17.53 -0.37 -3.65
N LEU A 150 -16.81 0.74 -3.86
CA LEU A 150 -15.44 0.94 -3.37
C LEU A 150 -15.38 0.89 -1.84
N VAL A 151 -16.35 1.46 -1.14
CA VAL A 151 -16.43 1.38 0.34
C VAL A 151 -16.63 -0.06 0.80
N ILE A 152 -17.48 -0.84 0.12
CA ILE A 152 -17.71 -2.25 0.44
C ILE A 152 -16.44 -3.07 0.23
N ILE A 153 -15.79 -2.92 -0.93
CA ILE A 153 -14.54 -3.63 -1.24
C ILE A 153 -13.43 -3.22 -0.30
N HIS A 154 -13.29 -1.93 0.02
CA HIS A 154 -12.26 -1.47 0.95
C HIS A 154 -12.46 -2.04 2.35
N LYS A 155 -13.71 -2.19 2.80
CA LYS A 155 -14.00 -2.85 4.08
C LYS A 155 -13.66 -4.33 4.04
N LEU A 156 -13.97 -5.01 2.94
CA LEU A 156 -13.56 -6.41 2.73
C LEU A 156 -12.03 -6.55 2.71
N GLU A 157 -11.34 -5.65 2.02
CA GLU A 157 -9.89 -5.56 1.98
C GLU A 157 -9.31 -5.40 3.39
N TYR A 158 -9.88 -4.55 4.24
CA TYR A 158 -9.41 -4.39 5.62
C TYR A 158 -9.42 -5.72 6.39
N PHE A 159 -10.49 -6.51 6.26
CA PHE A 159 -10.56 -7.85 6.85
C PHE A 159 -9.54 -8.81 6.22
N LEU A 160 -9.39 -8.77 4.89
CA LEU A 160 -8.42 -9.58 4.17
C LEU A 160 -6.99 -9.22 4.57
N ASN A 161 -6.68 -7.94 4.75
CA ASN A 161 -5.38 -7.43 5.17
C ASN A 161 -5.05 -7.92 6.59
N ALA A 162 -6.00 -7.80 7.52
CA ALA A 162 -5.85 -8.35 8.87
C ALA A 162 -5.57 -9.86 8.86
N LYS A 163 -6.21 -10.63 7.95
CA LYS A 163 -5.97 -12.07 7.81
C LYS A 163 -4.65 -12.40 7.11
N ILE A 164 -4.34 -11.75 6.00
CA ILE A 164 -3.17 -12.02 5.16
C ILE A 164 -1.89 -11.52 5.82
N VAL A 165 -1.87 -10.28 6.31
CA VAL A 165 -0.72 -9.73 7.03
C VAL A 165 -0.62 -10.36 8.42
N GLY A 166 -1.72 -10.40 9.20
CA GLY A 166 -1.72 -10.97 10.54
C GLY A 166 -1.23 -12.43 10.60
N SER A 167 -1.60 -13.28 9.63
CA SER A 167 -1.09 -14.66 9.55
C SER A 167 0.38 -14.78 9.14
N ARG A 168 0.94 -13.77 8.46
CA ARG A 168 2.35 -13.76 8.03
C ARG A 168 3.30 -13.28 9.12
N ILE A 169 2.84 -12.41 10.02
CA ILE A 169 3.67 -11.75 11.03
C ILE A 169 3.19 -11.99 12.48
N ASN A 170 2.22 -12.88 12.69
CA ASN A 170 1.62 -13.18 14.00
C ASN A 170 1.24 -11.92 14.79
N ALA A 171 0.78 -10.89 14.09
CA ALA A 171 0.42 -9.59 14.67
C ALA A 171 -1.08 -9.47 14.85
N ARG A 172 -1.52 -8.92 15.97
CA ARG A 172 -2.92 -8.54 16.16
C ARG A 172 -3.16 -7.22 15.42
N ALA A 173 -4.37 -7.06 14.86
CA ALA A 173 -4.72 -5.86 14.11
C ALA A 173 -4.48 -4.56 14.90
N TRP A 174 -4.79 -4.53 16.19
CA TRP A 174 -4.59 -3.34 17.03
C TRP A 174 -3.10 -2.98 17.22
N GLU A 175 -2.19 -3.96 17.22
CA GLU A 175 -0.75 -3.70 17.36
C GLU A 175 -0.22 -2.96 16.13
N LEU A 176 -0.65 -3.39 14.94
CA LEU A 176 -0.31 -2.74 13.67
C LEU A 176 -0.92 -1.35 13.56
N LEU A 177 -2.19 -1.17 13.96
CA LEU A 177 -2.83 0.14 13.98
C LEU A 177 -2.07 1.12 14.89
N LEU A 178 -1.69 0.67 16.09
CA LEU A 178 -0.94 1.50 17.02
C LEU A 178 0.45 1.86 16.44
N ALA A 179 1.15 0.89 15.87
CA ALA A 179 2.44 1.13 15.23
C ALA A 179 2.32 2.14 14.07
N MET A 180 1.26 2.03 13.27
CA MET A 180 0.96 2.98 12.19
C MET A 180 0.75 4.40 12.71
N ILE A 181 -0.06 4.59 13.75
CA ILE A 181 -0.32 5.91 14.35
C ILE A 181 0.96 6.51 14.93
N VAL A 182 1.75 5.72 15.67
CA VAL A 182 3.00 6.19 16.29
C VAL A 182 4.03 6.59 15.23
N MET A 183 4.20 5.76 14.20
CA MET A 183 5.13 6.04 13.12
C MET A 183 4.67 7.20 12.23
N GLU A 184 3.37 7.33 12.00
CA GLU A 184 2.79 8.49 11.31
C GLU A 184 3.05 9.78 12.09
N ALA A 185 2.85 9.78 13.41
CA ALA A 185 3.14 10.94 14.24
C ALA A 185 4.64 11.32 14.23
N ALA A 186 5.54 10.32 14.15
CA ALA A 186 6.99 10.55 14.19
C ALA A 186 7.59 10.92 12.82
N PHE A 187 7.10 10.32 11.73
CA PHE A 187 7.72 10.41 10.40
C PHE A 187 6.74 10.73 9.26
N GLY A 188 5.49 11.07 9.60
CA GLY A 188 4.43 11.35 8.64
C GLY A 188 4.07 10.14 7.78
N ILE A 189 3.70 10.41 6.53
CA ILE A 189 3.30 9.41 5.54
C ILE A 189 4.35 8.31 5.36
N ALA A 190 5.65 8.67 5.39
CA ALA A 190 6.73 7.70 5.26
C ALA A 190 6.73 6.71 6.44
N GLY A 191 6.44 7.19 7.66
CA GLY A 191 6.29 6.36 8.84
C GLY A 191 5.09 5.43 8.75
N LEU A 192 3.93 5.93 8.32
CA LEU A 192 2.73 5.13 8.13
C LEU A 192 2.97 3.93 7.20
N ILE A 193 3.67 4.16 6.08
CA ILE A 193 4.03 3.13 5.10
C ILE A 193 5.03 2.12 5.70
N ALA A 194 6.02 2.61 6.45
CA ALA A 194 7.09 1.77 6.99
C ALA A 194 6.69 0.99 8.26
N ALA A 195 5.64 1.43 8.96
CA ALA A 195 5.23 0.88 10.25
C ALA A 195 5.01 -0.64 10.25
N PRO A 196 4.31 -1.25 9.26
CA PRO A 196 4.10 -2.70 9.26
C PRO A 196 5.41 -3.49 9.13
N ILE A 197 6.40 -2.94 8.41
CA ILE A 197 7.71 -3.55 8.19
C ILE A 197 8.52 -3.49 9.48
N TYR A 198 8.65 -2.31 10.08
CA TYR A 198 9.39 -2.13 11.33
C TYR A 198 8.76 -2.88 12.50
N TYR A 199 7.43 -2.87 12.59
CA TYR A 199 6.71 -3.63 13.60
C TYR A 199 6.99 -5.14 13.47
N ALA A 200 6.85 -5.68 12.26
CA ALA A 200 7.14 -7.09 12.00
C ALA A 200 8.60 -7.45 12.30
N TYR A 201 9.54 -6.57 11.95
CA TYR A 201 10.97 -6.76 12.23
C TYR A 201 11.25 -6.81 13.74
N ILE A 202 10.81 -5.80 14.50
CA ILE A 202 11.04 -5.72 15.95
C ILE A 202 10.38 -6.91 16.66
N LYS A 203 9.15 -7.26 16.28
CA LYS A 203 8.45 -8.41 16.87
C LYS A 203 9.22 -9.72 16.63
N ASN A 204 9.79 -9.89 15.44
CA ASN A 204 10.58 -11.06 15.10
C ASN A 204 11.89 -11.12 15.91
N GLU A 205 12.58 -9.99 16.07
CA GLU A 205 13.79 -9.89 16.92
C GLU A 205 13.48 -10.26 18.38
N LEU A 206 12.40 -9.70 18.95
CA LEU A 206 12.00 -10.00 20.33
C LEU A 206 11.61 -11.47 20.52
N SER A 207 10.90 -12.05 19.55
CA SER A 207 10.50 -13.47 19.60
C SER A 207 11.71 -14.40 19.47
N ASN A 208 12.65 -14.09 18.56
CA ASN A 208 13.90 -14.85 18.41
C ASN A 208 14.78 -14.77 19.66
N ALA A 209 14.80 -13.61 20.33
CA ALA A 209 15.46 -13.41 21.63
C ALA A 209 14.70 -14.02 22.82
N ARG A 210 13.52 -14.63 22.59
CA ARG A 210 12.62 -15.19 23.62
C ARG A 210 12.18 -14.18 24.69
N LEU A 211 12.00 -12.93 24.29
CA LEU A 211 11.50 -11.86 25.17
C LEU A 211 9.97 -11.74 25.15
N ILE A 212 9.31 -12.37 24.16
CA ILE A 212 7.84 -12.43 23.99
C ILE A 212 7.40 -13.79 23.47
#